data_AF-A0A212FAH9-F1
#
_entry.id   AF-A0A212FAH9-F1
#
_cell.length_a   1.000
_cell.length_b   1.000
_cell.length_c   1.000
_cell.angle_alpha   90.00
_cell.angle_beta   90.00
_cell.angle_gamma   90.00
#
_symmetry.space_group_name_H-M   'P 1'
#
loop_
_entity.id
_entity.type
_entity.pdbx_description
1 polymer ?
#
loop_
_entity_poly.entity_id
_entity_poly.type
_entity_poly.pdbx_seq_one_letter_code
_entity_poly.pdbx_strand_id
1 'polypeptide(L)'
;MNPKITMIILFGIFAVVFSHGPPQERDNEDIAMGRKVKKMGPKWCSMAKVCNHDRVPICGVSHAGDVMGFRDLCDMFDYNCIRRRNYKQTSCPEDKSVLSVSRRPASSFYDD
;
A
#
# COMPACT_ATOMS: atom_id res chain seq x y z
N MET A 1 -47.06 25.64 10.14
CA MET A 1 -45.99 25.41 9.15
C MET A 1 -46.54 24.50 8.06
N ASN A 2 -46.48 24.89 6.78
CA ASN A 2 -47.17 24.19 5.70
C ASN A 2 -46.44 22.87 5.36
N PRO A 3 -47.10 21.69 5.41
CA PRO A 3 -46.45 20.40 5.20
C PRO A 3 -45.76 20.28 3.83
N LYS A 4 -46.24 21.03 2.83
CA LYS A 4 -45.61 21.11 1.50
C LYS A 4 -44.24 21.79 1.53
N ILE A 5 -44.09 22.84 2.35
CA ILE A 5 -42.84 23.58 2.51
C ILE A 5 -41.82 22.71 3.26
N THR A 6 -42.26 21.99 4.29
CA THR A 6 -41.41 21.06 5.03
C THR A 6 -40.86 19.94 4.15
N MET A 7 -41.68 19.38 3.25
CA MET A 7 -41.24 18.34 2.32
C MET A 7 -40.19 18.85 1.31
N ILE A 8 -40.37 20.06 0.78
CA ILE A 8 -39.40 20.66 -0.16
C ILE A 8 -38.04 20.90 0.52
N ILE A 9 -38.05 21.38 1.76
CA ILE A 9 -36.82 21.61 2.53
C ILE A 9 -36.10 20.28 2.81
N LEU A 10 -36.83 19.24 3.24
CA LEU A 10 -36.25 17.93 3.48
C LEU A 10 -35.64 17.33 2.22
N PHE A 11 -36.33 17.45 1.07
CA PHE A 11 -35.82 16.95 -0.21
C PHE A 11 -34.58 17.71 -0.68
N GLY A 12 -34.55 19.03 -0.48
CA GLY A 12 -33.39 19.87 -0.78
C GLY A 12 -32.17 19.49 0.05
N ILE A 13 -32.33 19.28 1.36
CA ILE A 13 -31.23 18.84 2.25
C ILE A 13 -30.74 17.45 1.84
N PHE A 14 -31.65 16.53 1.51
CA PHE A 14 -31.28 15.18 1.08
C PHE A 14 -30.47 15.22 -0.22
N ALA A 15 -30.86 16.03 -1.20
CA ALA A 15 -30.15 16.16 -2.46
C ALA A 15 -28.70 16.69 -2.28
N VAL A 16 -28.48 17.66 -1.39
CA VAL A 16 -27.15 18.23 -1.12
C VAL A 16 -26.21 17.21 -0.47
N VAL A 17 -26.73 16.37 0.44
CA VAL A 17 -25.91 15.32 1.09
C VAL A 17 -25.47 14.24 0.09
N PHE A 18 -26.33 13.88 -0.87
CA PHE A 18 -26.01 12.84 -1.86
C PHE A 18 -25.14 13.34 -3.03
N SER A 19 -25.12 14.64 -3.31
CA SER A 19 -24.32 15.19 -4.41
C SER A 19 -22.85 15.41 -4.05
N HIS A 20 -22.49 15.39 -2.77
CA HIS A 20 -21.10 15.36 -2.32
C HIS A 20 -20.70 13.94 -1.89
N GLY A 21 -20.53 13.06 -2.88
CA GLY A 21 -19.79 11.81 -2.68
C GLY A 21 -18.33 12.08 -2.27
N PRO A 22 -17.63 11.11 -1.64
CA PRO A 22 -16.23 11.29 -1.27
C PRO A 22 -15.37 11.63 -2.50
N PRO A 23 -14.34 12.49 -2.37
CA PRO A 23 -13.54 12.97 -3.50
C PRO A 23 -12.90 11.82 -4.29
N GLN A 24 -13.23 11.72 -5.58
CA GLN A 24 -12.79 10.62 -6.45
C GLN A 24 -11.29 10.73 -6.84
N GLU A 25 -10.69 11.91 -6.76
CA GLU A 25 -9.26 12.11 -7.10
C GLU A 25 -8.33 11.37 -6.14
N ARG A 26 -8.66 11.32 -4.85
CA ARG A 26 -7.85 10.64 -3.84
C ARG A 26 -7.75 9.13 -4.11
N ASP A 27 -8.75 8.55 -4.78
CA ASP A 27 -8.78 7.13 -5.11
C ASP A 27 -7.80 6.76 -6.21
N ASN A 28 -7.62 7.63 -7.21
CA ASN A 28 -6.68 7.39 -8.30
C ASN A 28 -5.23 7.51 -7.82
N GLU A 29 -4.93 8.48 -6.97
CA GLU A 29 -3.63 8.61 -6.31
C GLU A 29 -3.34 7.42 -5.39
N ASP A 30 -4.33 6.98 -4.62
CA ASP A 30 -4.19 5.79 -3.76
C ASP A 30 -4.12 4.48 -4.57
N ILE A 31 -4.70 4.41 -5.76
CA ILE A 31 -4.53 3.28 -6.69
C ILE A 31 -3.13 3.33 -7.32
N ALA A 32 -2.68 4.49 -7.80
CA ALA A 32 -1.37 4.70 -8.39
C ALA A 32 -0.22 4.49 -7.38
N MET A 33 -0.42 4.94 -6.14
CA MET A 33 0.50 4.71 -5.01
C MET A 33 0.28 3.36 -4.30
N GLY A 34 -0.64 2.52 -4.79
CA GLY A 34 -0.87 1.17 -4.27
C GLY A 34 -1.59 1.06 -2.91
N ARG A 35 -2.03 2.16 -2.29
CA ARG A 35 -2.72 2.20 -0.99
C ARG A 35 -4.12 1.60 -1.00
N LYS A 36 -4.86 1.74 -2.11
CA LYS A 36 -6.22 1.17 -2.27
C LYS A 36 -6.25 -0.21 -2.94
N VAL A 37 -5.09 -0.85 -3.13
CA VAL A 37 -5.02 -2.19 -3.72
C VAL A 37 -5.51 -3.23 -2.72
N LYS A 38 -6.83 -3.42 -2.76
CA LYS A 38 -7.61 -4.63 -2.46
C LYS A 38 -6.76 -5.79 -1.91
N LYS A 39 -6.71 -5.92 -0.58
CA LYS A 39 -6.31 -7.15 0.12
C LYS A 39 -4.96 -7.79 -0.32
N MET A 40 -3.94 -7.02 -0.71
CA MET A 40 -2.62 -7.60 -1.01
C MET A 40 -1.78 -7.90 0.23
N GLY A 41 -2.00 -7.19 1.35
CA GLY A 41 -1.31 -7.43 2.62
C GLY A 41 -1.35 -8.89 3.11
N PRO A 42 -2.52 -9.55 3.20
CA PRO A 42 -2.63 -10.90 3.76
C PRO A 42 -1.73 -11.96 3.11
N LYS A 43 -1.56 -11.92 1.78
CA LYS A 43 -0.69 -12.87 1.07
C LYS A 43 0.76 -12.67 1.49
N TRP A 44 1.24 -11.43 1.44
CA TRP A 44 2.62 -11.11 1.79
C TRP A 44 2.92 -11.39 3.25
N CYS A 45 1.99 -11.09 4.17
CA CYS A 45 2.14 -11.38 5.59
C CYS A 45 2.23 -12.90 5.86
N SER A 46 1.43 -13.70 5.15
CA SER A 46 1.50 -15.17 5.26
C SER A 46 2.83 -15.71 4.74
N MET A 47 3.30 -15.19 3.59
CA MET A 47 4.58 -15.59 3.02
C MET A 47 5.74 -15.18 3.93
N ALA A 48 5.75 -13.96 4.46
CA ALA A 48 6.77 -13.50 5.39
C ALA A 48 6.84 -14.37 6.65
N LYS A 49 5.69 -14.76 7.21
CA LYS A 49 5.62 -15.60 8.42
C LYS A 49 6.26 -16.99 8.26
N VAL A 50 6.15 -17.60 7.07
CA VAL A 50 6.67 -18.96 6.82
C VAL A 50 8.01 -18.97 6.08
N CYS A 51 8.54 -17.80 5.75
CA CYS A 51 9.78 -17.63 5.00
C CYS A 51 10.99 -17.89 5.90
N ASN A 52 12.06 -18.42 5.31
CA ASN A 52 13.32 -18.64 6.01
C ASN A 52 14.35 -17.59 5.58
N HIS A 53 14.90 -16.85 6.54
CA HIS A 53 15.88 -15.78 6.29
C HIS A 53 17.23 -16.37 5.88
N ASP A 54 17.55 -16.33 4.59
CA ASP A 54 18.83 -16.77 4.03
C ASP A 54 19.90 -15.66 4.00
N ARG A 55 19.51 -14.40 4.29
CA ARG A 55 20.35 -13.20 4.25
C ARG A 55 21.03 -12.96 2.89
N VAL A 56 20.47 -13.51 1.81
CA VAL A 56 20.95 -13.27 0.44
C VAL A 56 20.29 -12.01 -0.10
N PRO A 57 21.03 -10.91 -0.34
CA PRO A 57 20.45 -9.64 -0.73
C PRO A 57 19.75 -9.73 -2.08
N ILE A 58 18.56 -9.14 -2.16
CA ILE A 58 17.77 -9.07 -3.39
C ILE A 58 17.34 -7.64 -3.67
N CYS A 59 16.92 -7.40 -4.91
CA CYS A 59 16.23 -6.18 -5.28
C CYS A 59 14.78 -6.48 -5.65
N GLY A 60 13.90 -5.56 -5.32
CA GLY A 60 12.51 -5.59 -5.74
C GLY A 60 12.19 -4.38 -6.61
N VAL A 61 11.27 -4.54 -7.55
CA VAL A 61 10.71 -3.47 -8.37
C VAL A 61 9.23 -3.24 -8.04
N SER A 62 8.85 -1.97 -7.87
CA SER A 62 7.46 -1.55 -7.64
C SER A 62 6.69 -1.47 -8.97
N HIS A 63 5.37 -1.39 -8.91
CA HIS A 63 4.56 -1.14 -10.12
C HIS A 63 4.87 0.22 -10.79
N ALA A 64 5.37 1.18 -10.01
CA ALA A 64 5.79 2.49 -10.52
C ALA A 64 7.22 2.47 -11.11
N GLY A 65 7.92 1.34 -11.05
CA GLY A 65 9.29 1.19 -11.54
C GLY A 65 10.37 1.50 -10.50
N ASP A 66 10.00 1.81 -9.26
CA ASP A 66 10.98 2.05 -8.20
C ASP A 66 11.74 0.76 -7.87
N VAL A 67 13.06 0.84 -7.81
CA VAL A 67 13.90 -0.28 -7.39
C VAL A 67 14.35 -0.08 -5.95
N MET A 68 14.13 -1.10 -5.13
CA MET A 68 14.49 -1.11 -3.72
C MET A 68 15.31 -2.35 -3.38
N GLY A 69 16.38 -2.16 -2.60
CA GLY A 69 17.18 -3.25 -2.04
C GLY A 69 16.58 -3.79 -0.76
N PHE A 70 16.58 -5.11 -0.61
CA PHE A 70 16.17 -5.85 0.58
C PHE A 70 17.31 -6.79 1.01
N ARG A 71 17.42 -7.09 2.32
CA ARG A 71 18.49 -7.98 2.81
C ARG A 71 18.28 -9.43 2.41
N ASP A 72 17.02 -9.83 2.24
CA ASP A 72 16.60 -11.12 1.71
C ASP A 72 15.16 -11.05 1.18
N LEU A 73 14.69 -12.18 0.64
CA LEU A 73 13.35 -12.33 0.09
C LEU A 73 12.25 -12.16 1.16
N CYS A 74 12.51 -12.62 2.38
CA CYS A 74 11.56 -12.53 3.48
C CYS A 74 11.35 -11.06 3.91
N ASP A 75 12.43 -10.27 3.97
CA ASP A 75 12.38 -8.84 4.25
C ASP A 75 11.56 -8.08 3.20
N MET A 76 11.58 -8.52 1.93
CA MET A 76 10.70 -7.96 0.89
C MET A 76 9.21 -8.30 1.14
N PHE A 77 8.92 -9.54 1.56
CA PHE A 77 7.54 -9.93 1.90
C PHE A 77 7.02 -9.18 3.13
N ASP A 78 7.84 -9.01 4.17
CA ASP A 78 7.55 -8.20 5.35
C ASP A 78 7.25 -6.75 4.97
N TYR A 79 8.10 -6.16 4.13
CA TYR A 79 7.90 -4.80 3.65
C TYR A 79 6.58 -4.65 2.87
N ASN A 80 6.30 -5.59 1.97
CA ASN A 80 5.05 -5.62 1.22
C ASN A 80 3.82 -5.78 2.13
N CYS A 81 3.93 -6.59 3.19
CA CYS A 81 2.90 -6.77 4.21
C CYS A 81 2.66 -5.47 5.00
N ILE A 82 3.70 -4.94 5.67
CA ILE A 82 3.61 -3.81 6.62
C ILE A 82 3.27 -2.52 5.89
N ARG A 83 3.93 -2.25 4.75
CA ARG A 83 3.76 -1.00 3.99
C ARG A 83 2.66 -1.08 2.95
N ARG A 84 1.96 -2.22 2.84
CA ARG A 84 0.95 -2.49 1.80
C ARG A 84 1.53 -2.19 0.40
N ARG A 85 2.68 -2.76 0.12
CA ARG A 85 3.38 -2.65 -1.17
C ARG A 85 3.33 -3.98 -1.92
N ASN A 86 3.79 -3.96 -3.16
CA ASN A 86 3.82 -5.11 -4.05
C ASN A 86 5.10 -5.09 -4.88
N TYR A 87 6.24 -5.00 -4.19
CA TYR A 87 7.55 -5.19 -4.81
C TYR A 87 7.67 -6.64 -5.28
N LYS A 88 8.13 -6.82 -6.52
CA LYS A 88 8.46 -8.14 -7.08
C LYS A 88 9.96 -8.25 -7.21
N GLN A 89 10.51 -9.43 -6.92
CA GLN A 89 11.93 -9.69 -7.07
C GLN A 89 12.39 -9.40 -8.51
N THR A 90 13.51 -8.71 -8.64
CA THR A 90 14.16 -8.37 -9.90
C THR A 90 15.69 -8.48 -9.74
N SER A 91 16.42 -8.45 -10.85
CA SER A 91 17.86 -8.28 -10.82
C SER A 91 18.22 -6.91 -10.23
N CYS A 92 19.21 -6.88 -9.33
CA CYS A 92 19.76 -5.62 -8.87
C CYS A 92 20.46 -4.90 -10.02
N PRO A 93 20.28 -3.57 -10.16
CA PRO A 93 21.02 -2.76 -11.11
C PRO A 93 22.52 -2.84 -10.80
N GLU A 94 23.34 -2.76 -11.85
CA GLU A 94 24.80 -2.74 -11.73
C GLU A 94 25.27 -1.55 -10.89
N ASP A 95 24.63 -0.39 -11.10
CA ASP A 95 24.82 0.78 -10.28
C ASP A 95 23.94 0.74 -9.02
N LYS A 96 24.57 0.38 -7.89
CA LYS A 96 23.93 0.29 -6.58
C LYS A 96 23.60 1.67 -5.98
N SER A 97 24.11 2.76 -6.53
CA SER A 97 23.81 4.12 -6.02
C SER A 97 22.36 4.55 -6.26
N VAL A 98 21.69 3.92 -7.24
CA VAL A 98 20.30 4.17 -7.61
C VAL A 98 19.32 3.45 -6.66
N LEU A 99 19.81 2.52 -5.84
CA LEU A 99 18.97 1.71 -4.97
C LEU A 99 18.52 2.49 -3.73
N SER A 100 17.21 2.67 -3.61
CA SER A 100 16.61 2.93 -2.31
C SER A 100 16.79 1.68 -1.43
N VAL A 101 17.44 1.79 -0.27
CA VAL A 101 17.57 0.66 0.65
C VAL A 101 16.40 0.69 1.61
N SER A 102 15.66 -0.42 1.71
CA SER A 102 14.65 -0.60 2.76
C SER A 102 15.34 -0.57 4.12
N ARG A 103 15.38 0.59 4.79
CA ARG A 103 15.77 0.65 6.19
C ARG A 103 14.64 0.02 6.99
N ARG A 104 14.83 -1.22 7.48
CA ARG A 104 13.92 -1.82 8.47
C ARG A 104 13.73 -0.79 9.59
N PRO A 105 12.51 -0.49 10.05
CA PRO A 105 12.35 0.16 11.35
C PRO A 105 13.12 -0.68 12.37
N ALA A 106 13.91 -0.05 13.23
CA ALA A 106 14.82 -0.71 14.19
C ALA A 106 14.09 -1.53 15.29
N SER A 107 12.88 -2.03 15.03
CA SER A 107 11.99 -2.65 16.01
C SER A 107 11.14 -3.78 15.42
N SER A 108 11.67 -4.59 14.50
CA SER A 108 11.01 -5.87 14.19
C SER A 108 11.27 -6.84 15.34
N PHE A 109 10.23 -7.00 16.15
CA PHE A 109 10.01 -7.87 17.30
C PHE A 109 10.25 -9.39 17.07
N TYR A 110 11.03 -9.79 16.07
CA TYR A 110 11.29 -11.19 15.70
C TYR A 110 12.76 -11.40 15.32
N ASP A 111 13.66 -10.87 16.14
CA ASP A 111 15.06 -11.32 16.19
C ASP A 111 15.19 -12.18 17.46
N ASP A 112 14.79 -13.45 17.37
CA ASP A 112 15.21 -14.55 18.25
C ASP A 112 15.80 -15.65 17.38
#